data_AF-A0A847V1P1-F1
#
_entry.id   AF-A0A847V1P1-F1
#
_cell.length_a   1.000
_cell.length_b   1.000
_cell.length_c   1.000
_cell.angle_alpha   90.00
_cell.angle_beta   90.00
_cell.angle_gamma   90.00
#
_symmetry.space_group_name_H-M   'P 1'
#
loop_
_entity.id
_entity.type
_entity.pdbx_description
1 polymer ?
#
loop_
_entity_poly.entity_id
_entity_poly.type
_entity_poly.pdbx_seq_one_letter_code
_entity_poly.pdbx_strand_id
1 'polypeptide(L)'
;MTEEVAADEVVDEAAEVVTVEFTGVAEEFFAGDMPGAPTVWVVNVTSVEDEAVICSEVVNVTVSQATLGPWGVFDANVTEGSVVDVFGAYVEDETGCMVTLEGSEEYYFVLAD
;
A
#
# COMPACT_ATOMS: atom_id res chain seq x y z
N MET A 1 11.59 13.58 51.93
CA MET A 1 12.41 14.47 51.08
C MET A 1 13.42 13.54 50.42
N THR A 2 13.26 13.08 49.20
CA THR A 2 12.46 13.59 48.08
C THR A 2 12.21 12.39 47.17
N GLU A 3 10.98 12.24 46.66
CA GLU A 3 10.68 11.52 45.43
C GLU A 3 11.69 11.93 44.34
N GLU A 4 11.99 11.06 43.37
CA GLU A 4 12.02 11.49 41.97
C GLU A 4 12.16 10.29 41.02
N VAL A 5 10.99 9.98 40.46
CA VAL A 5 10.66 9.62 39.07
C VAL A 5 11.33 8.41 38.41
N ALA A 6 10.47 7.46 38.07
CA ALA A 6 10.67 6.46 37.04
C ALA A 6 11.21 7.12 35.77
N ALA A 7 12.31 6.59 35.24
CA ALA A 7 12.69 6.82 33.87
C ALA A 7 11.70 6.03 33.01
N ASP A 8 10.65 6.74 32.63
CA ASP A 8 9.63 6.41 31.64
C ASP A 8 10.28 5.77 30.41
N GLU A 9 9.88 4.53 30.12
CA GLU A 9 10.25 3.82 28.91
C GLU A 9 9.67 4.58 27.71
N VAL A 10 10.49 5.38 27.04
CA VAL A 10 10.16 5.85 25.68
C VAL A 10 10.36 4.67 24.73
N VAL A 11 9.37 3.80 24.70
CA VAL A 11 9.14 2.94 23.55
C VAL A 11 8.74 3.90 22.43
N ASP A 12 9.68 4.21 21.54
CA ASP A 12 9.36 4.67 20.19
C ASP A 12 8.47 3.58 19.58
N GLU A 13 7.15 3.69 19.75
CA GLU A 13 6.18 2.95 18.95
C GLU A 13 6.29 3.52 17.54
N ALA A 14 7.32 3.11 16.81
CA ALA A 14 7.31 3.15 15.37
C ALA A 14 6.05 2.36 14.97
N ALA A 15 5.03 3.05 14.46
CA ALA A 15 3.90 2.38 13.85
C ALA A 15 4.46 1.36 12.86
N GLU A 16 4.33 0.07 13.16
CA GLU A 16 4.85 -0.98 12.31
C GLU A 16 4.12 -0.87 10.98
N VAL A 17 4.83 -0.46 9.94
CA VAL A 17 4.27 -0.39 8.59
C VAL A 17 4.05 -1.83 8.15
N VAL A 18 2.79 -2.25 8.14
CA VAL A 18 2.40 -3.56 7.63
C VAL A 18 2.57 -3.54 6.12
N THR A 19 3.33 -4.49 5.57
CA THR A 19 3.48 -4.65 4.11
C THR A 19 2.75 -5.91 3.67
N VAL A 20 2.24 -5.89 2.45
CA VAL A 20 1.56 -7.06 1.86
C VAL A 20 2.07 -7.31 0.45
N GLU A 21 2.21 -8.58 0.11
CA GLU A 21 2.57 -9.07 -1.23
C GLU A 21 1.47 -10.00 -1.74
N PHE A 22 0.93 -9.68 -2.92
CA PHE A 22 -0.14 -10.46 -3.53
C PHE A 22 -0.14 -10.34 -5.06
N THR A 23 -0.70 -11.35 -5.70
CA THR A 23 -1.02 -11.36 -7.13
C THR A 23 -2.50 -11.13 -7.31
N GLY A 24 -2.88 -10.36 -8.34
CA GLY A 24 -4.27 -10.06 -8.65
C GLY A 24 -4.51 -9.71 -10.11
N VAL A 25 -5.75 -9.36 -10.42
CA VAL A 25 -6.16 -8.86 -11.74
C VAL A 25 -6.55 -7.40 -11.60
N ALA A 26 -5.93 -6.53 -12.39
CA ALA A 26 -6.29 -5.11 -12.45
C ALA A 26 -7.68 -4.96 -13.06
N GLU A 27 -8.67 -4.48 -12.31
CA GLU A 27 -10.06 -4.37 -12.77
C GLU A 27 -10.39 -2.98 -13.31
N GLU A 28 -9.97 -1.93 -12.60
CA GLU A 28 -10.36 -0.55 -12.94
C GLU A 28 -9.25 0.45 -12.59
N PHE A 29 -9.13 1.49 -13.41
CA PHE A 29 -8.13 2.55 -13.23
C PHE A 29 -8.78 3.91 -12.94
N PHE A 30 -8.37 4.51 -11.83
CA PHE A 30 -8.79 5.85 -11.43
C PHE A 30 -7.60 6.81 -11.43
N ALA A 31 -7.52 7.65 -12.47
CA ALA A 31 -6.60 8.78 -12.48
C ALA A 31 -7.24 9.97 -11.75
N GLY A 32 -6.50 10.57 -10.83
CA GLY A 32 -6.94 11.80 -10.17
C GLY A 32 -7.13 12.95 -11.17
N ASP A 33 -8.30 13.59 -11.17
CA ASP A 33 -8.65 14.69 -12.10
C ASP A 33 -7.95 16.03 -11.81
N MET A 34 -7.27 16.15 -10.66
CA MET A 34 -6.59 17.36 -10.22
C MET A 34 -5.10 17.12 -10.00
N PRO A 35 -4.24 18.12 -10.24
CA PRO A 35 -2.82 18.01 -9.92
C PRO A 35 -2.61 17.58 -8.46
N GLY A 36 -1.98 16.42 -8.31
CA GLY A 36 -1.65 15.84 -7.01
C GLY A 36 -2.73 14.99 -6.35
N ALA A 37 -3.88 14.82 -6.99
CA ALA A 37 -4.83 13.79 -6.60
C ALA A 37 -4.21 12.39 -6.81
N PRO A 38 -4.58 11.42 -5.97
CA PRO A 38 -4.04 10.07 -6.07
C PRO A 38 -4.48 9.39 -7.37
N THR A 39 -3.59 8.57 -7.91
CA THR A 39 -3.88 7.62 -8.97
C THR A 39 -3.97 6.24 -8.35
N VAL A 40 -5.08 5.56 -8.60
CA VAL A 40 -5.45 4.32 -7.92
C VAL A 40 -5.81 3.25 -8.94
N TRP A 41 -5.36 2.03 -8.70
CA TRP A 41 -5.82 0.82 -9.38
C TRP A 41 -6.69 -0.01 -8.45
N VAL A 42 -7.83 -0.46 -8.95
CA VAL A 42 -8.63 -1.49 -8.28
C VAL A 42 -8.10 -2.85 -8.72
N VAL A 43 -7.71 -3.69 -7.77
CA VAL A 43 -7.17 -5.02 -8.03
C VAL A 43 -8.02 -6.06 -7.33
N ASN A 44 -8.39 -7.09 -8.08
CA ASN A 44 -9.04 -8.28 -7.58
C ASN A 44 -7.96 -9.32 -7.24
N VAL A 45 -7.76 -9.56 -5.95
CA VAL A 45 -6.72 -10.43 -5.39
C VAL A 45 -7.03 -11.88 -5.74
N THR A 46 -6.08 -12.56 -6.38
CA THR A 46 -6.22 -13.97 -6.77
C THR A 46 -5.36 -14.90 -5.91
N SER A 47 -4.22 -14.42 -5.43
CA SER A 47 -3.30 -15.15 -4.57
C SER A 47 -2.59 -14.19 -3.64
N VAL A 48 -2.38 -14.59 -2.39
CA VAL A 48 -1.58 -13.85 -1.41
C VAL A 48 -0.36 -14.71 -1.11
N GLU A 49 0.84 -14.13 -1.24
CA GLU A 49 2.10 -14.87 -1.05
C GLU A 49 2.42 -15.04 0.45
N ASP A 50 2.00 -14.07 1.29
CA ASP A 50 2.19 -14.07 2.74
C ASP A 50 0.96 -14.53 3.54
N GLU A 51 1.15 -14.77 4.84
CA GLU A 51 0.05 -14.89 5.83
C GLU A 51 -0.70 -13.54 6.04
N ALA A 52 -0.46 -12.56 5.18
CA ALA A 52 -1.09 -11.26 5.18
C ALA A 52 -2.62 -11.40 5.06
N VAL A 53 -3.33 -10.89 6.07
CA VAL A 53 -4.79 -10.83 6.05
C VAL A 53 -5.18 -9.59 5.28
N ILE A 54 -5.44 -9.74 3.98
CA ILE A 54 -6.09 -8.69 3.20
C ILE A 54 -7.58 -8.68 3.59
N CYS A 55 -8.10 -7.52 4.02
CA CYS A 55 -9.47 -7.39 4.50
C CYS A 55 -10.56 -7.72 3.44
N SER A 56 -10.21 -7.71 2.16
CA SER A 56 -11.14 -7.83 1.03
C SER A 56 -10.45 -8.48 -0.17
N GLU A 57 -11.22 -9.19 -0.99
CA GLU A 57 -10.76 -9.73 -2.29
C GLU A 57 -10.54 -8.62 -3.32
N VAL A 58 -11.16 -7.45 -3.14
CA VAL A 58 -10.95 -6.27 -3.98
C VAL A 58 -10.26 -5.19 -3.15
N VAL A 59 -9.10 -4.72 -3.64
CA VAL A 59 -8.23 -3.77 -2.95
C VAL A 59 -7.89 -2.61 -3.86
N ASN A 60 -7.90 -1.41 -3.28
CA ASN A 60 -7.43 -0.20 -3.95
C ASN A 60 -5.92 -0.06 -3.74
N VAL A 61 -5.16 0.10 -4.83
CA VAL A 61 -3.72 0.30 -4.80
C VAL A 61 -3.38 1.71 -5.29
N THR A 62 -2.89 2.55 -4.39
CA THR A 62 -2.41 3.89 -4.73
C THR A 62 -1.01 3.81 -5.31
N VAL A 63 -0.88 4.11 -6.61
CA VAL A 63 0.39 4.02 -7.35
C VAL A 63 1.11 5.36 -7.46
N SER A 64 0.41 6.47 -7.24
CA SER A 64 1.03 7.81 -7.15
C SER A 64 0.09 8.83 -6.50
N GLN A 65 0.64 9.85 -5.83
CA GLN A 65 -0.04 11.08 -5.41
C GLN A 65 0.98 12.21 -5.19
N ALA A 66 0.56 13.45 -4.91
CA ALA A 66 1.49 14.55 -4.64
C ALA A 66 2.03 14.58 -3.19
N THR A 67 2.54 13.45 -2.70
CA THR A 67 3.35 13.41 -1.48
C THR A 67 4.82 13.25 -1.79
N LEU A 68 5.67 13.80 -0.92
CA LEU A 68 7.12 13.67 -1.04
C LEU A 68 7.52 12.24 -0.64
N GLY A 69 8.28 11.57 -1.50
CA GLY A 69 8.62 10.15 -1.39
C GLY A 69 9.46 9.76 -0.17
N PRO A 70 9.84 8.48 -0.06
CA PRO A 70 10.03 7.51 -1.16
C PRO A 70 8.74 6.89 -1.75
N TRP A 71 8.83 6.45 -3.01
CA TRP A 71 7.75 5.83 -3.78
C TRP A 71 8.24 4.57 -4.50
N GLY A 72 7.39 3.56 -4.56
CA GLY A 72 7.63 2.32 -5.28
C GLY A 72 7.54 2.44 -6.80
N VAL A 73 7.83 1.33 -7.47
CA VAL A 73 7.82 1.22 -8.93
C VAL A 73 6.43 0.84 -9.44
N PHE A 74 5.93 1.57 -10.42
CA PHE A 74 4.69 1.26 -11.12
C PHE A 74 4.95 1.00 -12.61
N ASP A 75 4.50 -0.14 -13.13
CA ASP A 75 4.56 -0.44 -14.56
C ASP A 75 3.41 0.24 -15.33
N ALA A 76 3.78 1.21 -16.16
CA ALA A 76 2.84 1.96 -17.00
C ALA A 76 2.17 1.11 -18.10
N ASN A 77 2.60 -0.14 -18.32
CA ASN A 77 1.98 -1.05 -19.28
C ASN A 77 0.79 -1.82 -18.68
N VAL A 78 0.48 -1.69 -17.39
CA VAL A 78 -0.70 -2.32 -16.81
C VAL A 78 -1.96 -1.73 -17.42
N THR A 79 -2.87 -2.61 -17.81
CA THR A 79 -4.20 -2.27 -18.34
C THR A 79 -5.28 -3.07 -17.62
N GLU A 80 -6.55 -2.67 -17.74
CA GLU A 80 -7.66 -3.46 -17.24
C GLU A 80 -7.61 -4.90 -17.79
N GLY A 81 -7.76 -5.88 -16.90
CA GLY A 81 -7.63 -7.32 -17.18
C GLY A 81 -6.21 -7.87 -17.09
N SER A 82 -5.19 -7.03 -16.88
CA SER A 82 -3.81 -7.50 -16.67
C SER A 82 -3.68 -8.24 -15.33
N VAL A 83 -2.90 -9.32 -15.32
CA VAL A 83 -2.45 -9.96 -14.07
C VAL A 83 -1.26 -9.16 -13.55
N VAL A 84 -1.28 -8.82 -12.26
CA VAL A 84 -0.29 -7.94 -11.63
C VAL A 84 0.20 -8.54 -10.33
N ASP A 85 1.48 -8.34 -10.05
CA ASP A 85 2.09 -8.56 -8.74
C ASP A 85 2.23 -7.22 -8.03
N VAL A 86 1.83 -7.20 -6.75
CA VAL A 86 1.74 -6.00 -5.93
C VAL A 86 2.43 -6.24 -4.60
N PHE A 87 3.38 -5.37 -4.27
CA PHE A 87 4.00 -5.28 -2.95
C PHE A 87 3.97 -3.83 -2.47
N GLY A 88 3.37 -3.59 -1.30
CA GLY A 88 3.24 -2.22 -0.80
C GLY A 88 2.85 -2.15 0.67
N ALA A 89 2.79 -0.92 1.17
CA ALA A 89 2.30 -0.65 2.52
C ALA A 89 0.78 -0.84 2.58
N TYR A 90 0.34 -1.64 3.54
CA TYR A 90 -1.05 -1.91 3.82
C TYR A 90 -1.58 -0.93 4.86
N VAL A 91 -2.68 -0.28 4.53
CA VAL A 91 -3.34 0.71 5.38
C VAL A 91 -4.80 0.29 5.54
N GLU A 92 -5.21 0.09 6.78
CA GLU A 92 -6.60 -0.10 7.16
C GLU A 92 -7.12 1.19 7.80
N ASP A 93 -8.18 1.73 7.24
CA ASP A 93 -8.87 2.90 7.78
C ASP A 93 -10.38 2.68 7.81
N GLU A 94 -11.12 3.67 8.32
CA GLU A 94 -12.58 3.57 8.48
C GLU A 94 -13.33 3.38 7.14
N THR A 95 -12.68 3.62 5.99
CA THR A 95 -13.26 3.45 4.66
C THR A 95 -12.95 2.10 4.00
N GLY A 96 -12.03 1.32 4.58
CA GLY A 96 -11.67 -0.01 4.09
C GLY A 96 -10.18 -0.30 4.21
N CYS A 97 -9.70 -1.28 3.44
CA CYS A 97 -8.27 -1.51 3.27
C CYS A 97 -7.78 -1.04 1.91
N MET A 98 -6.60 -0.42 1.93
CA MET A 98 -5.89 0.00 0.75
C MET A 98 -4.41 -0.37 0.84
N VAL A 99 -3.78 -0.44 -0.33
CA VAL A 99 -2.34 -0.60 -0.45
C VAL A 99 -1.78 0.65 -1.10
N THR A 100 -0.61 1.09 -0.67
CA THR A 100 0.07 2.24 -1.25
C THR A 100 1.51 1.91 -1.57
N LEU A 101 1.99 2.45 -2.70
CA LEU A 101 3.41 2.43 -3.05
C LEU A 101 4.19 3.57 -2.38
N GLU A 102 3.54 4.40 -1.56
CA GLU A 102 4.21 5.40 -0.75
C GLU A 102 4.95 4.75 0.43
N GLY A 103 6.18 5.17 0.69
CA GLY A 103 6.94 4.80 1.89
C GLY A 103 8.19 3.96 1.63
N SER A 104 8.35 3.36 0.45
CA SER A 104 9.58 2.64 0.06
C SER A 104 9.78 2.58 -1.45
N GLU A 105 11.03 2.64 -1.90
CA GLU A 105 11.42 2.38 -3.30
C GLU A 105 11.39 0.89 -3.65
N GLU A 106 11.30 0.01 -2.65
CA GLU A 106 11.20 -1.45 -2.82
C GLU A 106 9.77 -1.90 -3.15
N TYR A 107 8.76 -1.07 -2.89
CA TYR A 107 7.38 -1.35 -3.25
C TYR A 107 7.21 -1.38 -4.76
N TYR A 108 6.27 -2.19 -5.24
CA TYR A 108 6.05 -2.35 -6.66
C TYR A 108 4.61 -2.69 -7.02
N PHE A 109 4.25 -2.34 -8.24
CA PHE A 109 3.03 -2.74 -8.93
C PHE A 109 3.42 -2.98 -10.39
N VAL A 110 3.55 -4.24 -10.78
CA VAL A 110 4.08 -4.64 -12.09
C VAL A 110 3.23 -5.76 -12.70
N LEU A 111 3.38 -5.98 -14.00
CA LEU A 111 2.78 -7.15 -14.64
C LEU A 111 3.38 -8.44 -14.05
N ALA A 112 2.51 -9.39 -13.70
CA ALA A 112 2.95 -10.73 -13.31
C ALA A 112 3.44 -11.51 -14.55
N ASP A 113 4.51 -12.30 -14.39
CA ASP A 113 5.12 -13.14 -15.43
C ASP A 113 4.35 -14.45 -15.72
#